data_AF-A0A6G9Z2K0-F1
#
_entry.id   AF-A0A6G9Z2K0-F1
#
_cell.length_a   1.000
_cell.length_b   1.000
_cell.length_c   1.000
_cell.angle_alpha   90.00
_cell.angle_beta   90.00
_cell.angle_gamma   90.00
#
_symmetry.space_group_name_H-M   'P 1'
#
loop_
_entity.id
_entity.type
_entity.pdbx_description
1 polymer ?
#
loop_
_entity_poly.entity_id
_entity_poly.type
_entity_poly.pdbx_seq_one_letter_code
_entity_poly.pdbx_strand_id
1 'polypeptide(L)'
;MTTPSRRFVVGGALAAIAAILVGCRFPAENAAAEADPPPARVAPHPIWIANHTGGQSLTSDLAAANALELLAVLPVHDAAEDTPLDPTAFGPLWSDDVTVAGGHNGCDTRNDILRRDLRDLVTEPGSNGCEVLSGVLHDPYTGADIPALRSSAPTPETATVSVDHVVALADAWRKGAQALSPRNAATSPTTPATS
;
A
#
# COMPACT_ATOMS: atom_id res chain seq x y z
N MET A 1 5.02 32.32 64.22
CA MET A 1 5.05 31.39 65.36
C MET A 1 4.54 30.04 64.86
N THR A 2 5.17 28.88 64.96
CA THR A 2 6.52 28.41 65.26
C THR A 2 6.45 26.92 64.91
N THR A 3 7.40 26.37 64.17
CA THR A 3 7.53 24.91 63.99
C THR A 3 7.71 24.23 65.37
N PRO A 4 7.38 22.93 65.50
CA PRO A 4 8.46 22.06 65.96
C PRO A 4 8.58 20.76 65.15
N SER A 5 9.83 20.55 64.76
CA SER A 5 10.44 19.30 64.35
C SER A 5 10.51 18.28 65.48
N ARG A 6 10.43 16.98 65.14
CA ARG A 6 11.14 15.93 65.89
C ARG A 6 11.91 15.02 64.94
N ARG A 7 13.24 15.05 65.11
CA ARG A 7 14.22 14.14 64.53
C ARG A 7 14.43 12.98 65.50
N PHE A 8 14.55 11.75 65.00
CA PHE A 8 15.40 10.72 65.60
C PHE A 8 16.08 9.94 64.47
N VAL A 9 17.34 9.60 64.73
CA VAL A 9 18.36 9.15 63.77
C VAL A 9 18.80 7.73 64.16
N VAL A 10 19.34 7.02 63.17
CA VAL A 10 20.32 5.91 63.23
C VAL A 10 19.77 4.50 63.48
N GLY A 11 20.17 3.57 62.59
CA GLY A 11 20.36 2.17 62.94
C GLY A 11 20.27 1.24 61.75
N GLY A 12 21.37 1.06 61.03
CA GLY A 12 21.47 0.08 59.95
C GLY A 12 21.36 -1.35 60.45
N ALA A 13 20.88 -2.23 59.57
CA ALA A 13 21.10 -3.66 59.65
C ALA A 13 21.11 -4.23 58.22
N LEU A 14 22.32 -4.34 57.67
CA LEU A 14 22.66 -5.33 56.65
C LEU A 14 22.47 -6.72 57.30
N ALA A 15 21.54 -7.52 56.79
CA ALA A 15 21.55 -8.96 57.00
C ALA A 15 20.97 -9.65 55.77
N ALA A 16 21.82 -10.47 55.16
CA ALA A 16 21.58 -11.30 53.99
C ALA A 16 20.31 -12.15 54.12
N ILE A 17 19.55 -12.24 53.03
CA ILE A 17 18.64 -13.37 52.82
C ILE A 17 19.02 -14.05 51.51
N ALA A 18 19.37 -15.32 51.69
CA ALA A 18 19.96 -16.23 50.75
C ALA A 18 19.11 -16.49 49.50
N ALA A 19 19.82 -16.82 48.42
CA ALA A 19 19.29 -17.34 47.18
C ALA A 19 18.34 -18.52 47.39
N ILE A 20 17.09 -18.35 46.93
CA ILE A 20 16.18 -19.47 46.65
C ILE A 20 16.23 -19.69 45.14
N LEU A 21 17.16 -20.56 44.73
CA LEU A 21 17.19 -21.19 43.41
C LEU A 21 16.11 -22.29 43.39
N VAL A 22 14.87 -21.93 43.07
CA VAL A 22 13.80 -22.90 42.79
C VAL A 22 13.30 -22.65 41.37
N GLY A 23 13.49 -23.68 40.55
CA GLY A 23 13.42 -23.66 39.09
C GLY A 23 12.16 -23.04 38.47
N CYS A 24 12.36 -21.97 37.72
CA CYS A 24 11.58 -21.73 36.51
C CYS A 24 12.13 -22.65 35.41
N ARG A 25 11.61 -23.87 35.34
CA ARG A 25 11.69 -24.65 34.10
C ARG A 25 10.77 -23.97 33.09
N PHE A 26 11.35 -23.18 32.19
CA PHE A 26 10.69 -22.85 30.94
C PHE A 26 10.52 -24.17 30.15
N PRO A 27 9.32 -24.56 29.75
CA PRO A 27 9.19 -25.61 28.75
C PRO A 27 9.88 -25.08 27.50
N ALA A 28 10.97 -25.74 27.09
CA ALA A 28 11.48 -25.61 25.74
C ALA A 28 10.43 -26.25 24.83
N GLU A 29 9.49 -25.43 24.38
CA GLU A 29 8.60 -25.80 23.30
C GLU A 29 9.49 -25.96 22.07
N ASN A 30 9.67 -27.20 21.63
CA ASN A 30 10.29 -27.51 20.36
C ASN A 30 9.40 -26.91 19.27
N ALA A 31 9.62 -25.63 18.94
CA ALA A 31 9.17 -25.05 17.70
C ALA A 31 10.02 -25.70 16.60
N ALA A 32 9.58 -26.87 16.14
CA ALA A 32 9.90 -27.30 14.79
C ALA A 32 9.39 -26.17 13.88
N ALA A 33 10.32 -25.46 13.25
CA ALA A 33 10.00 -24.48 12.23
C ALA A 33 9.21 -25.20 11.13
N GLU A 34 7.91 -24.97 11.10
CA GLU A 34 7.07 -25.38 9.99
C GLU A 34 7.49 -24.51 8.81
N ALA A 35 8.12 -25.14 7.82
CA ALA A 35 8.55 -24.45 6.61
C ALA A 35 7.33 -23.87 5.90
N ASP A 36 7.43 -22.62 5.45
CA ASP A 36 6.39 -21.96 4.65
C ASP A 36 6.00 -22.86 3.46
N PRO A 37 4.69 -23.07 3.21
CA PRO A 37 4.27 -23.75 1.99
C PRO A 37 4.72 -22.93 0.78
N PRO A 38 5.11 -23.58 -0.34
CA PRO A 38 5.46 -22.86 -1.56
C PRO A 38 4.26 -21.99 -1.99
N PRO A 39 4.50 -20.78 -2.55
CA PRO A 39 3.41 -19.91 -2.97
C PRO A 39 2.49 -20.66 -3.93
N ALA A 40 1.21 -20.74 -3.57
CA ALA A 40 0.20 -21.28 -4.45
C ALA A 40 0.24 -20.48 -5.76
N ARG A 41 0.22 -21.18 -6.90
CA ARG A 41 0.04 -20.51 -8.21
C ARG A 41 -1.24 -19.70 -8.14
N VAL A 42 -1.11 -18.39 -8.16
CA VAL A 42 -2.23 -17.48 -8.39
C VAL A 42 -2.83 -17.85 -9.75
N ALA A 43 -4.07 -18.33 -9.74
CA ALA A 43 -4.81 -18.52 -10.97
C ALA A 43 -4.95 -17.15 -11.65
N PRO A 44 -4.72 -17.04 -12.97
CA PRO A 44 -4.84 -15.76 -13.65
C PRO A 44 -6.27 -15.22 -13.48
N HIS A 45 -6.39 -14.02 -12.91
CA HIS A 45 -7.62 -13.26 -12.89
C HIS A 45 -8.02 -12.96 -14.33
N PRO A 46 -9.31 -13.08 -14.71
CA PRO A 46 -9.72 -12.78 -16.08
C PRO A 46 -9.48 -11.30 -16.37
N ILE A 47 -8.49 -11.03 -17.21
CA ILE A 47 -8.29 -9.72 -17.82
C ILE A 47 -9.47 -9.54 -18.77
N TRP A 48 -10.32 -8.53 -18.54
CA TRP A 48 -11.39 -8.17 -19.48
C TRP A 48 -10.78 -7.52 -20.73
N ILE A 49 -10.16 -8.32 -21.59
CA ILE A 49 -9.77 -7.89 -22.93
C ILE A 49 -11.03 -8.00 -23.78
N ALA A 50 -11.56 -6.87 -24.23
CA ALA A 50 -12.64 -6.85 -25.21
C ALA A 50 -12.18 -7.64 -26.45
N ASN A 51 -12.79 -8.80 -26.68
CA ASN A 51 -12.45 -9.70 -27.78
C ASN A 51 -12.81 -9.03 -29.11
N HIS A 52 -11.82 -8.53 -29.85
CA HIS A 52 -12.01 -7.97 -31.19
C HIS A 52 -11.86 -9.09 -32.23
N THR A 53 -12.99 -9.59 -32.69
CA THR A 53 -13.08 -10.70 -33.65
C THR A 53 -12.49 -10.34 -35.00
N GLY A 54 -11.53 -11.15 -35.47
CA GLY A 54 -11.36 -11.51 -36.89
C GLY A 54 -10.65 -10.49 -37.78
N GLY A 55 -9.31 -10.47 -37.71
CA GLY A 55 -8.45 -9.73 -38.66
C GLY A 55 -7.09 -9.34 -38.09
N GLN A 56 -6.97 -9.33 -36.76
CA GLN A 56 -5.79 -8.85 -36.04
C GLN A 56 -4.83 -9.96 -35.58
N SER A 57 -5.13 -11.24 -35.83
CA SER A 57 -4.36 -12.35 -35.24
C SER A 57 -2.90 -12.34 -35.70
N LEU A 58 -2.62 -12.20 -37.00
CA LEU A 58 -1.24 -12.27 -37.50
C LEU A 58 -0.37 -11.08 -37.06
N THR A 59 -0.96 -9.90 -36.95
CA THR A 59 -0.26 -8.70 -36.46
C THR A 59 -0.10 -8.72 -34.95
N SER A 60 -1.08 -9.25 -34.21
CA SER A 60 -0.94 -9.47 -32.77
C SER A 60 0.05 -10.59 -32.45
N ASP A 61 0.09 -11.66 -33.25
CA ASP A 61 1.01 -12.78 -33.08
C ASP A 61 2.45 -12.34 -33.39
N LEU A 62 2.66 -11.54 -34.44
CA LEU A 62 3.95 -10.93 -34.72
C LEU A 62 4.35 -9.91 -33.64
N ALA A 63 3.42 -9.08 -33.16
CA ALA A 63 3.69 -8.16 -32.06
C ALA A 63 4.03 -8.90 -30.75
N ALA A 64 3.34 -10.01 -30.45
CA ALA A 64 3.62 -10.86 -29.31
C ALA A 64 4.99 -11.56 -29.45
N ALA A 65 5.34 -12.05 -30.64
CA ALA A 65 6.65 -12.63 -30.91
C ALA A 65 7.78 -11.62 -30.70
N ASN A 66 7.63 -10.40 -31.21
CA ASN A 66 8.59 -9.32 -30.99
C ASN A 66 8.67 -8.91 -29.51
N ALA A 67 7.54 -8.86 -28.80
CA ALA A 67 7.51 -8.56 -27.37
C ALA A 67 8.23 -9.65 -26.54
N LEU A 68 8.09 -10.92 -26.91
CA LEU A 68 8.81 -12.04 -26.27
C LEU A 68 10.31 -11.97 -26.54
N GLU A 69 10.72 -11.59 -27.75
CA GLU A 69 12.14 -11.40 -28.08
C GLU A 69 12.74 -10.23 -27.29
N LEU A 70 12.01 -9.12 -27.15
CA LEU A 70 12.41 -8.00 -26.29
C LEU A 70 12.46 -8.39 -24.81
N LEU A 71 11.47 -9.13 -24.32
CA LEU A 71 11.43 -9.62 -22.94
C LEU A 71 12.63 -10.54 -22.64
N ALA A 72 13.03 -11.37 -23.60
CA ALA A 72 14.16 -12.29 -23.45
C ALA A 72 15.52 -11.57 -23.29
N VAL A 73 15.62 -10.32 -23.74
CA VAL A 73 16.85 -9.51 -23.61
C VAL A 73 16.78 -8.48 -22.48
N LEU A 74 15.65 -8.37 -21.77
CA LEU A 74 15.57 -7.49 -20.61
C LEU A 74 16.50 -8.02 -19.50
N PRO A 75 17.41 -7.18 -18.99
CA PRO A 75 18.26 -7.58 -17.89
C PRO A 75 17.41 -7.86 -16.64
N VAL A 76 17.61 -9.06 -16.07
CA VAL A 76 17.04 -9.41 -14.76
C VAL A 76 18.06 -9.02 -13.72
N HIS A 77 17.67 -8.10 -12.85
CA HIS A 77 18.48 -7.65 -11.72
C HIS A 77 18.00 -8.33 -10.45
N ASP A 78 18.95 -8.61 -9.55
CA ASP A 78 18.62 -8.96 -8.17
C ASP A 78 17.92 -7.78 -7.48
N ALA A 79 17.19 -8.09 -6.41
CA ALA A 79 16.66 -7.04 -5.55
C ALA A 79 17.82 -6.17 -5.04
N ALA A 80 17.59 -4.86 -4.97
CA ALA A 80 18.52 -3.95 -4.34
C ALA A 80 18.72 -4.32 -2.87
N GLU A 81 19.87 -3.90 -2.31
CA GLU A 81 20.16 -3.99 -0.88
C GLU A 81 18.95 -3.52 -0.05
N ASP A 82 18.70 -4.17 1.08
CA ASP A 82 17.60 -3.86 2.01
C ASP A 82 17.85 -2.52 2.71
N THR A 83 17.70 -1.45 1.94
CA THR A 83 17.67 -0.09 2.44
C THR A 83 16.27 0.20 3.02
N PRO A 84 16.19 0.94 4.13
CA PRO A 84 14.91 1.37 4.67
C PRO A 84 14.12 2.16 3.61
N LEU A 85 12.82 1.87 3.47
CA LEU A 85 11.91 2.61 2.60
C LEU A 85 11.88 4.08 3.01
N ASP A 86 12.20 4.98 2.07
CA ASP A 86 11.89 6.41 2.19
C ASP A 86 10.53 6.70 1.56
N PRO A 87 9.47 6.93 2.35
CA PRO A 87 8.14 7.22 1.81
C PRO A 87 8.07 8.57 1.09
N THR A 88 9.00 9.49 1.37
CA THR A 88 9.02 10.82 0.73
C THR A 88 9.56 10.79 -0.69
N ALA A 89 10.27 9.71 -1.07
CA ALA A 89 10.80 9.52 -2.42
C ALA A 89 9.70 9.45 -3.49
N PHE A 90 8.48 9.08 -3.10
CA PHE A 90 7.31 8.98 -3.99
C PHE A 90 6.53 10.30 -4.10
N GLY A 91 7.04 11.39 -3.51
CA GLY A 91 6.40 12.69 -3.58
C GLY A 91 5.19 12.84 -2.66
N PRO A 92 4.50 13.99 -2.74
CA PRO A 92 3.34 14.28 -1.90
C PRO A 92 2.16 13.34 -2.19
N LEU A 93 1.44 12.96 -1.13
CA LEU A 93 0.20 12.21 -1.26
C LEU A 93 -0.77 12.95 -2.18
N TRP A 94 -1.33 12.22 -3.15
CA TRP A 94 -2.36 12.72 -4.07
C TRP A 94 -1.95 13.93 -4.93
N SER A 95 -0.67 14.18 -5.13
CA SER A 95 -0.20 15.30 -5.97
C SER A 95 -0.79 15.24 -7.40
N ASP A 96 -1.11 16.40 -7.98
CA ASP A 96 -1.41 16.56 -9.41
C ASP A 96 -0.10 16.71 -10.25
N ASP A 97 1.06 16.87 -9.60
CA ASP A 97 2.37 16.92 -10.25
C ASP A 97 2.87 15.51 -10.62
N VAL A 98 2.14 14.85 -11.53
CA VAL A 98 2.43 13.52 -12.07
C VAL A 98 2.43 13.56 -13.61
N THR A 99 3.28 12.75 -14.25
CA THR A 99 3.42 12.71 -15.71
C THR A 99 2.51 11.69 -16.41
N VAL A 100 1.66 10.98 -15.66
CA VAL A 100 0.71 10.00 -16.21
C VAL A 100 -0.56 10.70 -16.69
N ALA A 101 -1.41 9.97 -17.42
CA ALA A 101 -2.74 10.48 -17.77
C ALA A 101 -3.51 10.87 -16.49
N GLY A 102 -4.05 12.09 -16.46
CA GLY A 102 -4.66 12.68 -15.27
C GLY A 102 -3.82 13.79 -14.64
N GLY A 103 -2.48 13.72 -14.74
CA GLY A 103 -1.63 14.74 -14.13
C GLY A 103 -1.70 16.12 -14.79
N HIS A 104 -1.42 17.14 -13.98
CA HIS A 104 -1.46 18.56 -14.30
C HIS A 104 -2.82 19.04 -14.83
N ASN A 105 -3.91 18.43 -14.38
CA ASN A 105 -5.26 18.77 -14.83
C ASN A 105 -6.03 19.65 -13.84
N GLY A 106 -5.46 19.92 -12.66
CA GLY A 106 -6.08 20.69 -11.57
C GLY A 106 -6.87 19.86 -10.55
N CYS A 107 -6.95 18.54 -10.73
CA CYS A 107 -7.52 17.58 -9.80
C CYS A 107 -6.40 16.82 -9.08
N ASP A 108 -6.62 16.42 -7.83
CA ASP A 108 -5.68 15.53 -7.16
C ASP A 108 -5.76 14.10 -7.73
N THR A 109 -4.67 13.34 -7.61
CA THR A 109 -4.60 11.96 -8.16
C THR A 109 -5.71 11.05 -7.60
N ARG A 110 -6.21 11.30 -6.38
CA ARG A 110 -7.28 10.49 -5.79
C ARG A 110 -8.57 10.67 -6.57
N ASN A 111 -8.93 11.93 -6.79
CA ASN A 111 -10.13 12.31 -7.50
C ASN A 111 -10.06 11.88 -8.97
N ASP A 112 -8.88 11.92 -9.59
CA ASP A 112 -8.70 11.34 -10.94
C ASP A 112 -8.97 9.84 -10.98
N ILE A 113 -8.47 9.08 -10.00
CA ILE A 113 -8.72 7.63 -9.90
C ILE A 113 -10.21 7.35 -9.65
N LEU A 114 -10.85 8.08 -8.72
CA LEU A 114 -12.28 7.93 -8.46
C LEU A 114 -13.13 8.26 -9.68
N ARG A 115 -12.80 9.32 -10.42
CA ARG A 115 -13.49 9.68 -11.67
C ARG A 115 -13.33 8.64 -12.78
N ARG A 116 -12.19 7.94 -12.81
CA ARG A 116 -11.93 6.85 -13.77
C ARG A 116 -12.72 5.59 -13.43
N ASP A 117 -12.77 5.23 -12.15
CA ASP A 117 -13.23 3.91 -11.71
C ASP A 117 -14.70 3.86 -11.29
N LEU A 118 -15.28 4.99 -10.86
CA LEU A 118 -16.67 5.06 -10.45
C LEU A 118 -17.62 5.26 -11.62
N ARG A 119 -18.76 4.58 -11.55
CA ARG A 119 -19.95 4.81 -12.38
C ARG A 119 -20.93 5.72 -11.65
N ASP A 120 -21.89 6.27 -12.39
CA ASP A 120 -22.95 7.14 -11.84
C ASP A 120 -22.39 8.27 -10.96
N LEU A 121 -21.30 8.86 -11.44
CA LEU A 121 -20.49 9.83 -10.73
C LEU A 121 -21.28 11.10 -10.41
N VAL A 122 -21.21 11.53 -9.15
CA VAL A 122 -21.68 12.83 -8.69
C VAL A 122 -20.48 13.63 -8.20
N THR A 123 -20.28 14.82 -8.76
CA THR A 123 -19.19 15.74 -8.40
C THR A 123 -19.73 16.99 -7.74
N GLU A 124 -18.90 17.64 -6.92
CA GLU A 124 -19.27 18.89 -6.26
C GLU A 124 -19.44 20.02 -7.27
N PRO A 125 -20.60 20.70 -7.30
CA PRO A 125 -20.81 21.87 -8.15
C PRO A 125 -19.76 22.96 -7.86
N GLY A 126 -19.13 23.48 -8.92
CA GLY A 126 -18.10 24.51 -8.78
C GLY A 126 -16.67 23.98 -8.57
N SER A 127 -16.47 22.67 -8.40
CA SER A 127 -15.14 22.04 -8.33
C SER A 127 -14.45 21.85 -9.69
N ASN A 128 -15.04 22.40 -10.77
CA ASN A 128 -14.67 22.07 -12.16
C ASN A 128 -14.73 20.55 -12.46
N GLY A 129 -15.57 19.84 -11.71
CA GLY A 129 -15.75 18.39 -11.80
C GLY A 129 -14.67 17.58 -11.07
N CYS A 130 -13.64 18.20 -10.48
CA CYS A 130 -12.58 17.44 -9.82
C CYS A 130 -13.10 16.70 -8.58
N GLU A 131 -13.91 17.36 -7.77
CA GLU A 131 -14.25 16.84 -6.45
C GLU A 131 -15.39 15.82 -6.53
N VAL A 132 -15.09 14.56 -6.23
CA VAL A 132 -16.07 13.46 -6.23
C VAL A 132 -16.84 13.42 -4.92
N LEU A 133 -18.17 13.39 -5.01
CA LEU A 133 -19.08 13.24 -3.87
C LEU A 133 -19.58 11.81 -3.72
N SER A 134 -19.94 11.16 -4.83
CA SER A 134 -20.40 9.77 -4.82
C SER A 134 -20.29 9.08 -6.18
N GLY A 135 -20.44 7.77 -6.19
CA GLY A 135 -20.58 6.93 -7.38
C GLY A 135 -20.75 5.46 -7.01
N VAL A 136 -20.62 4.57 -7.99
CA VAL A 136 -20.67 3.11 -7.80
C VAL A 136 -19.37 2.51 -8.31
N LEU A 137 -18.63 1.84 -7.43
CA LEU A 137 -17.44 1.06 -7.78
C LEU A 137 -17.85 -0.38 -8.05
N HIS A 138 -17.47 -0.92 -9.21
CA HIS A 138 -17.48 -2.37 -9.42
C HIS A 138 -16.13 -2.91 -8.94
N ASP A 139 -16.09 -3.49 -7.74
CA ASP A 139 -14.83 -3.89 -7.10
C ASP A 139 -14.23 -5.14 -7.77
N PRO A 140 -13.03 -5.05 -8.39
CA PRO A 140 -12.39 -6.20 -9.04
C PRO A 140 -11.94 -7.29 -8.07
N TYR A 141 -11.81 -7.00 -6.77
CA TYR A 141 -11.36 -7.97 -5.77
C TYR A 141 -12.50 -8.85 -5.25
N THR A 142 -13.67 -8.26 -5.00
CA THR A 142 -14.84 -8.98 -4.47
C THR A 142 -15.88 -9.31 -5.54
N GLY A 143 -15.85 -8.62 -6.68
CA GLY A 143 -16.88 -8.67 -7.72
C GLY A 143 -18.20 -7.99 -7.32
N ALA A 144 -18.24 -7.30 -6.17
CA ALA A 144 -19.42 -6.60 -5.68
C ALA A 144 -19.49 -5.16 -6.20
N ASP A 145 -20.71 -4.65 -6.33
CA ASP A 145 -20.95 -3.23 -6.54
C ASP A 145 -20.99 -2.53 -5.18
N ILE A 146 -20.10 -1.54 -5.00
CA ILE A 146 -19.93 -0.78 -3.76
C ILE A 146 -20.32 0.67 -4.02
N PRO A 147 -21.34 1.21 -3.35
CA PRO A 147 -21.62 2.63 -3.41
C PRO A 147 -20.46 3.39 -2.75
N ALA A 148 -19.72 4.16 -3.55
CA ALA A 148 -18.66 5.02 -3.07
C ALA A 148 -19.28 6.33 -2.59
N LEU A 149 -19.05 6.69 -1.33
CA LEU A 149 -19.50 7.95 -0.74
C LEU A 149 -18.32 8.70 -0.13
N ARG A 150 -18.34 10.03 -0.23
CA ARG A 150 -17.45 10.88 0.57
C ARG A 150 -17.82 10.76 2.05
N SER A 151 -16.94 10.23 2.90
CA SER A 151 -17.18 10.20 4.34
C SER A 151 -16.71 11.49 5.01
N SER A 152 -17.64 12.26 5.57
CA SER A 152 -17.31 13.16 6.70
C SER A 152 -17.39 12.41 8.04
N ALA A 153 -18.04 11.24 8.08
CA ALA A 153 -17.97 10.25 9.15
C ALA A 153 -18.49 8.90 8.61
N PRO A 154 -17.71 7.81 8.66
CA PRO A 154 -18.20 6.50 8.23
C PRO A 154 -19.29 6.01 9.20
N THR A 155 -20.45 5.69 8.65
CA THR A 155 -21.50 4.90 9.31
C THR A 155 -21.52 3.48 8.73
N PRO A 156 -22.10 2.48 9.42
CA PRO A 156 -22.21 1.12 8.89
C PRO A 156 -22.92 1.02 7.52
N GLU A 157 -23.72 2.03 7.16
CA GLU A 157 -24.45 2.12 5.89
C GLU A 157 -23.67 2.85 4.79
N THR A 158 -22.54 3.50 5.10
CA THR A 158 -21.74 4.24 4.12
C THR A 158 -20.40 3.54 3.87
N ALA A 159 -20.22 3.00 2.66
CA ALA A 159 -18.95 2.40 2.26
C ALA A 159 -17.99 3.49 1.78
N THR A 160 -16.86 3.63 2.47
CA THR A 160 -15.72 4.41 1.99
C THR A 160 -14.87 3.54 1.06
N VAL A 161 -14.69 3.96 -0.18
CA VAL A 161 -13.77 3.30 -1.11
C VAL A 161 -12.34 3.78 -0.84
N SER A 162 -11.47 2.84 -0.50
CA SER A 162 -10.02 3.03 -0.46
C SER A 162 -9.44 2.83 -1.85
N VAL A 163 -8.43 3.63 -2.18
CA VAL A 163 -7.66 3.46 -3.41
C VAL A 163 -6.36 2.76 -3.01
N ASP A 164 -6.22 1.52 -3.46
CA ASP A 164 -5.15 0.63 -3.02
C ASP A 164 -3.95 0.62 -3.97
N HIS A 165 -2.78 0.35 -3.42
CA HIS A 165 -1.60 0.00 -4.20
C HIS A 165 -1.65 -1.48 -4.52
N VAL A 166 -1.76 -1.81 -5.80
CA VAL A 166 -1.69 -3.21 -6.26
C VAL A 166 -0.31 -3.81 -5.97
N VAL A 167 0.74 -2.99 -6.03
CA VAL A 167 2.11 -3.38 -5.69
C VAL A 167 2.52 -2.66 -4.40
N ALA A 168 3.04 -3.42 -3.44
CA ALA A 168 3.49 -2.88 -2.16
C ALA A 168 4.63 -1.89 -2.36
N LEU A 169 4.57 -0.76 -1.64
CA LEU A 169 5.56 0.31 -1.75
C LEU A 169 7.01 -0.15 -1.46
N ALA A 170 7.18 -1.01 -0.44
CA ALA A 170 8.47 -1.59 -0.09
C ALA A 170 9.01 -2.55 -1.17
N ASP A 171 8.13 -3.24 -1.91
CA ASP A 171 8.54 -4.12 -3.01
C ASP A 171 9.00 -3.30 -4.22
N ALA A 172 8.27 -2.23 -4.58
CA ALA A 172 8.69 -1.30 -5.62
C ALA A 172 10.03 -0.63 -5.28
N TRP A 173 10.23 -0.24 -4.02
CA TRP A 173 11.50 0.32 -3.53
C TRP A 173 12.67 -0.63 -3.79
N ARG A 174 12.58 -1.87 -3.28
CA ARG A 174 13.63 -2.90 -3.42
C ARG A 174 13.87 -3.33 -4.87
N LYS A 175 12.88 -3.18 -5.76
CA LYS A 175 12.98 -3.57 -7.18
C LYS A 175 13.36 -2.43 -8.11
N GLY A 176 13.80 -1.29 -7.58
CA GLY A 176 14.46 -0.25 -8.37
C GLY A 176 13.84 1.15 -8.29
N ALA A 177 12.72 1.33 -7.57
CA ALA A 177 12.14 2.67 -7.42
C ALA A 177 13.10 3.65 -6.71
N GLN A 178 14.04 3.16 -5.90
CA GLN A 178 15.11 3.94 -5.28
C GLN A 178 16.02 4.68 -6.28
N ALA A 179 16.09 4.22 -7.54
CA ALA A 179 16.93 4.83 -8.58
C ALA A 179 16.16 5.86 -9.43
N LEU A 180 14.86 6.03 -9.20
CA LEU A 180 14.04 6.96 -9.96
C LEU A 180 14.24 8.39 -9.47
N SER A 181 14.06 9.35 -10.38
CA SER A 181 13.89 10.74 -9.96
C SER A 181 12.60 10.88 -9.14
N PRO A 182 12.49 11.84 -8.21
CA PRO A 182 11.28 12.00 -7.39
C PRO A 182 10.00 12.12 -8.21
N ARG A 183 10.07 12.84 -9.34
CA ARG A 183 8.95 12.98 -10.29
C ARG A 183 8.53 11.64 -10.92
N ASN A 184 9.49 10.77 -11.25
CA ASN A 184 9.20 9.46 -11.84
C ASN A 184 8.79 8.42 -10.79
N ALA A 185 9.25 8.58 -9.55
CA ALA A 185 8.79 7.77 -8.43
C ALA A 185 7.32 8.07 -8.09
N ALA A 186 6.91 9.35 -8.14
CA ALA A 186 5.53 9.79 -7.91
C ALA A 186 4.53 9.30 -8.95
N THR A 187 4.98 8.90 -10.14
CA THR A 187 4.14 8.34 -11.20
C THR A 187 4.09 6.82 -11.22
N SER A 188 4.87 6.18 -10.34
CA SER A 188 4.84 4.72 -10.18
C SER A 188 3.45 4.27 -9.72
N PRO A 189 2.91 3.13 -10.17
CA PRO A 189 1.64 2.59 -9.67
C PRO A 189 1.64 2.25 -8.15
N THR A 190 2.74 2.51 -7.45
CA THR A 190 2.93 2.29 -6.02
C THR A 190 2.91 3.55 -5.18
N THR A 191 2.73 4.74 -5.76
CA THR A 191 2.75 6.03 -5.04
C THR A 191 1.76 6.06 -3.87
N PRO A 192 2.18 6.43 -2.64
CA PRO A 192 1.36 6.30 -1.44
C PRO A 192 0.03 7.06 -1.53
N ALA A 193 -1.02 6.31 -1.26
CA ALA A 193 -2.42 6.67 -1.08
C ALA A 193 -2.82 6.38 0.36
N THR A 194 -2.18 7.00 1.35
CA THR A 194 -2.62 6.83 2.74
C THR A 194 -3.72 7.85 3.08
N SER A 195 -4.79 7.29 3.63
CA SER A 195 -6.07 7.87 4.09
C SER A 195 -5.96 9.04 5.04
#